data_AF-A0A6N6LDW8-F1
#
_entry.id   AF-A0A6N6LDW8-F1
#
_cell.length_a   1.000
_cell.length_b   1.000
_cell.length_c   1.000
_cell.angle_alpha   90.00
_cell.angle_beta   90.00
_cell.angle_gamma   90.00
#
_symmetry.space_group_name_H-M   'P 1'
#
loop_
_entity.id
_entity.type
_entity.pdbx_description
1 polymer ?
#
loop_
_entity_poly.entity_id
_entity_poly.type
_entity_poly.pdbx_seq_one_letter_code
_entity_poly.pdbx_strand_id
1 'polypeptide(L)'
;MSQETESGPAVPADSDATPAPRPKKGGGAPRSNARAQEARRRFIRTAVMSTAVVGAGLAGYLPVAAQADSPRLRPPGALDEDDFLSSCIKCGQCVQVCPVQAIVLGDITDGFGIGVPHIESREQACDFSCDAVQCILACPTGALVYRKPDFLTIRPGAELAHKPVLKAKANDPEPTLNLIERAGLARLSRPEACLATQGKGFKGQARGADFTGQMRYMDVDRWAPIKVADHPYERELCDLCVTECPIQDAIRLEVTEAADGSKRGMPVVMEQCVGCGVCEMICPVEPTAIVVDSRAVWEGEA
;
A
#
# COMPACT_ATOMS: atom_id res chain seq x y z
N MET A 1 -51.70 11.45 -44.61
CA MET A 1 -51.22 12.77 -45.03
C MET A 1 -49.83 12.94 -44.47
N SER A 2 -48.78 13.33 -45.18
CA SER A 2 -48.46 13.38 -46.59
C SER A 2 -46.93 13.53 -46.58
N GLN A 3 -46.25 12.79 -47.45
CA GLN A 3 -44.86 13.07 -47.80
C GLN A 3 -44.82 14.48 -48.43
N GLU A 4 -43.88 15.33 -48.02
CA GLU A 4 -43.43 16.42 -48.87
C GLU A 4 -41.90 16.52 -48.79
N THR A 5 -41.30 15.93 -49.81
CA THR A 5 -39.95 16.13 -50.30
C THR A 5 -39.87 17.51 -50.94
N GLU A 6 -39.06 18.41 -50.40
CA GLU A 6 -38.72 19.65 -51.11
C GLU A 6 -37.53 19.44 -52.05
N SER A 7 -37.82 19.66 -53.32
CA SER A 7 -36.97 19.53 -54.49
C SER A 7 -36.46 20.93 -54.85
N GLY A 8 -35.15 21.13 -54.73
CA GLY A 8 -34.47 22.34 -55.20
C GLY A 8 -34.19 22.29 -56.71
N PRO A 9 -34.20 23.43 -57.41
CA PRO A 9 -34.26 23.50 -58.87
C PRO A 9 -32.93 23.16 -59.56
N ALA A 10 -33.06 22.51 -60.73
CA ALA A 10 -31.99 22.25 -61.68
C ALA A 10 -31.49 23.55 -62.34
N VAL A 11 -30.17 23.75 -62.34
CA VAL A 11 -29.46 24.83 -63.04
C VAL A 11 -28.91 24.24 -64.37
N PRO A 12 -29.00 24.96 -65.49
CA PRO A 12 -28.69 24.41 -66.81
C PRO A 12 -27.21 24.09 -66.99
N ALA A 13 -26.96 23.07 -67.80
CA ALA A 13 -25.64 22.67 -68.25
C ALA A 13 -25.15 23.63 -69.33
N ASP A 14 -24.15 24.46 -69.01
CA ASP A 14 -23.32 25.13 -70.01
C ASP A 14 -22.08 24.27 -70.29
N SER A 15 -22.01 23.89 -71.56
CA SER A 15 -20.94 23.19 -72.25
C SER A 15 -19.76 24.11 -72.58
N ASP A 16 -18.60 23.47 -72.72
CA ASP A 16 -17.38 23.94 -73.40
C ASP A 16 -16.51 24.99 -72.71
N ALA A 17 -15.64 24.49 -71.82
CA ALA A 17 -14.29 25.03 -71.66
C ALA A 17 -13.28 23.87 -71.62
N THR A 18 -12.47 23.78 -72.67
CA THR A 18 -11.35 22.83 -72.78
C THR A 18 -10.38 23.01 -71.61
N PRO A 19 -9.99 21.96 -70.86
CA PRO A 19 -9.05 22.11 -69.76
C PRO A 19 -7.63 22.37 -70.31
N ALA A 20 -7.06 23.51 -69.94
CA ALA A 20 -5.64 23.80 -70.17
C ALA A 20 -4.76 22.70 -69.52
N PRO A 21 -3.65 22.29 -70.16
CA PRO A 21 -2.81 21.23 -69.64
C PRO A 21 -2.20 21.66 -68.29
N ARG A 22 -2.44 20.84 -67.26
CA ARG A 22 -1.82 21.01 -65.94
C ARG A 22 -0.29 21.02 -66.11
N PRO A 23 0.43 21.96 -65.47
CA PRO A 23 1.89 21.94 -65.51
C PRO A 23 2.37 20.63 -64.92
N LYS A 24 3.15 19.86 -65.70
CA LYS A 24 3.87 18.68 -65.22
C LYS A 24 4.67 19.11 -64.00
N LYS A 25 4.42 18.47 -62.84
CA LYS A 25 5.33 18.55 -61.67
C LYS A 25 6.71 18.10 -62.15
N GLY A 26 7.58 19.06 -62.45
CA GLY A 26 8.98 18.80 -62.74
C GLY A 26 9.57 18.05 -61.56
N GLY A 27 10.08 16.84 -61.81
CA GLY A 27 10.88 16.11 -60.84
C GLY A 27 12.02 17.01 -60.39
N GLY A 28 12.10 17.27 -59.08
CA GLY A 28 13.14 18.11 -58.51
C GLY A 28 14.53 17.59 -58.90
N ALA A 29 15.39 18.49 -59.38
CA ALA A 29 16.76 18.18 -59.75
C ALA A 29 17.51 17.45 -58.60
N PRO A 30 18.43 16.50 -58.90
CA PRO A 30 19.15 15.78 -57.88
C PRO A 30 19.96 16.76 -57.02
N ARG A 31 19.67 16.79 -55.72
CA ARG A 31 20.40 17.61 -54.75
C ARG A 31 21.87 17.20 -54.76
N SER A 32 22.79 18.16 -54.82
CA SER A 32 24.23 17.85 -54.72
C SER A 32 24.51 17.06 -53.44
N ASN A 33 25.38 16.06 -53.51
CA ASN A 33 25.69 15.15 -52.38
C ASN A 33 26.03 15.92 -51.09
N ALA A 34 26.69 17.09 -51.21
CA ALA A 34 26.98 17.99 -50.10
C ALA A 34 25.72 18.59 -49.44
N ARG A 35 24.75 19.09 -50.23
CA ARG A 35 23.47 19.62 -49.71
C ARG A 35 22.60 18.53 -49.12
N ALA A 36 22.64 17.32 -49.69
CA ALA A 36 21.94 16.15 -49.13
C ALA A 36 22.56 15.72 -47.78
N GLN A 37 23.89 15.71 -47.67
CA GLN A 37 24.60 15.45 -46.42
C GLN A 37 24.33 16.52 -45.35
N GLU A 38 24.30 17.81 -45.72
CA GLU A 38 24.03 18.91 -44.80
C GLU A 38 22.58 18.89 -44.28
N ALA A 39 21.61 18.60 -45.16
CA ALA A 39 20.22 18.38 -44.77
C ALA A 39 20.07 17.17 -43.82
N ARG A 40 20.78 16.06 -44.09
CA ARG A 40 20.81 14.88 -43.21
C ARG A 40 21.42 15.20 -41.86
N ARG A 41 22.53 15.94 -41.81
CA ARG A 41 23.17 16.39 -40.56
C ARG A 41 22.26 17.31 -39.75
N ARG A 42 21.58 18.26 -40.42
CA ARG A 42 20.62 19.16 -39.78
C ARG A 42 19.45 18.38 -39.19
N PHE A 43 18.88 17.45 -39.94
CA PHE A 43 17.79 16.57 -39.48
C PHE A 43 18.20 15.74 -38.26
N ILE A 44 19.36 15.07 -38.30
CA ILE A 44 19.87 14.27 -37.16
C ILE A 44 20.08 15.17 -35.94
N ARG A 45 20.69 16.35 -36.11
CA ARG A 45 20.88 17.31 -35.00
C ARG A 45 19.55 17.74 -34.38
N THR A 46 18.56 18.11 -35.21
CA THR A 46 17.24 18.50 -34.69
C THR A 46 16.52 17.34 -34.03
N ALA A 47 16.64 16.12 -34.56
CA ALA A 47 16.04 14.93 -33.96
C ALA A 47 16.66 14.63 -32.59
N VAL A 48 18.00 14.61 -32.49
CA VAL A 48 18.71 14.38 -31.22
C VAL A 48 18.35 15.45 -30.19
N MET A 49 18.36 16.74 -30.58
CA MET A 49 17.98 17.82 -29.66
C MET A 49 16.52 17.70 -29.20
N SER A 50 15.59 17.36 -30.12
CA SER A 50 14.18 17.20 -29.77
C SER A 50 13.97 16.01 -28.82
N THR A 51 14.60 14.86 -29.10
CA THR A 51 14.55 13.69 -28.22
C THR A 51 15.20 13.97 -26.87
N ALA A 52 16.31 14.71 -26.83
CA ALA A 52 16.96 15.07 -25.57
C ALA A 52 16.09 15.99 -24.71
N VAL A 53 15.43 16.99 -25.31
CA VAL A 53 14.53 17.90 -24.60
C VAL A 53 13.29 17.16 -24.09
N VAL A 54 12.65 16.34 -24.93
CA VAL A 54 11.49 15.54 -24.51
C VAL A 54 11.89 14.50 -23.45
N GLY A 55 13.01 13.82 -23.64
CA GLY A 55 13.53 12.84 -22.68
C GLY A 55 13.87 13.46 -21.32
N ALA A 56 14.51 14.63 -21.30
CA ALA A 56 14.79 15.37 -20.07
C ALA A 56 13.51 15.87 -19.39
N GLY A 57 12.50 16.30 -20.16
CA GLY A 57 11.20 16.69 -19.62
C GLY A 57 10.44 15.51 -19.01
N LEU A 58 10.53 14.32 -19.61
CA LEU A 58 9.89 13.10 -19.11
C LEU A 58 10.69 12.41 -18.00
N ALA A 59 11.97 12.74 -17.80
CA ALA A 59 12.78 12.15 -16.74
C ALA A 59 12.17 12.36 -15.33
N GLY A 60 11.39 13.42 -15.12
CA GLY A 60 10.64 13.64 -13.88
C GLY A 60 9.55 12.60 -13.58
N TYR A 61 9.11 11.82 -14.58
CA TYR A 61 8.18 10.70 -14.38
C TYR A 61 8.86 9.41 -13.93
N LEU A 62 10.18 9.29 -14.07
CA LEU A 62 10.93 8.10 -13.62
C LEU A 62 10.72 7.79 -12.13
N PRO A 63 10.86 8.74 -11.18
CA PRO A 63 10.60 8.45 -9.77
C PRO A 63 9.13 8.08 -9.51
N VAL A 64 8.17 8.68 -10.24
CA VAL A 64 6.75 8.35 -10.09
C VAL A 64 6.46 6.94 -10.57
N ALA A 65 7.02 6.53 -11.72
CA ALA A 65 6.88 5.19 -12.25
C ALA A 65 7.58 4.15 -11.36
N ALA A 66 8.76 4.47 -10.82
CA ALA A 66 9.49 3.58 -9.93
C ALA A 66 8.77 3.34 -8.59
N GLN A 67 7.97 4.30 -8.12
CA GLN A 67 7.26 4.24 -6.84
C GLN A 67 5.78 3.84 -6.96
N ALA A 68 5.24 3.73 -8.18
CA ALA A 68 3.84 3.41 -8.43
C ALA A 68 3.39 2.10 -7.76
N ASP A 69 4.28 1.11 -7.71
CA ASP A 69 4.00 -0.22 -7.18
C ASP A 69 4.57 -0.44 -5.76
N SER A 70 4.92 0.61 -5.03
CA SER A 70 5.44 0.44 -3.66
C SER A 70 4.32 -0.07 -2.74
N PRO A 71 4.39 -1.32 -2.23
CA PRO A 71 3.34 -1.89 -1.40
C PRO A 71 3.22 -1.10 -0.09
N ARG A 72 2.07 -0.43 0.12
CA ARG A 72 1.78 0.35 1.32
C ARG A 72 0.74 -0.35 2.15
N LEU A 73 1.01 -0.50 3.44
CA LEU A 73 0.00 -1.02 4.35
C LEU A 73 -1.13 0.00 4.49
N ARG A 74 -2.33 -0.37 4.02
CA ARG A 74 -3.51 0.49 4.13
C ARG A 74 -4.15 0.36 5.52
N PRO A 75 -4.88 1.38 5.99
CA PRO A 75 -5.63 1.27 7.23
C PRO A 75 -6.61 0.08 7.22
N PRO A 76 -6.97 -0.47 8.39
CA PRO A 76 -7.93 -1.56 8.48
C PRO A 76 -9.27 -1.20 7.79
N GLY A 77 -9.83 -2.18 7.08
CA GLY A 77 -11.07 -2.01 6.31
C GLY A 77 -10.89 -1.34 4.94
N ALA A 78 -9.67 -1.09 4.49
CA ALA A 78 -9.44 -0.55 3.16
C ALA A 78 -9.96 -1.45 2.04
N LEU A 79 -10.51 -0.82 1.00
CA LEU A 79 -10.85 -1.50 -0.24
C LEU A 79 -9.61 -2.09 -0.93
N ASP A 80 -9.84 -2.87 -1.98
CA ASP A 80 -8.77 -3.28 -2.87
C ASP A 80 -8.15 -2.05 -3.57
N GLU A 81 -6.91 -2.15 -4.04
CA GLU A 81 -6.05 -0.96 -4.23
C GLU A 81 -6.66 0.02 -5.21
N ASP A 82 -7.15 -0.49 -6.34
CA ASP A 82 -7.76 0.33 -7.38
C ASP A 82 -9.08 0.97 -6.91
N ASP A 83 -9.92 0.20 -6.20
CA ASP A 83 -11.17 0.69 -5.62
C ASP A 83 -10.91 1.71 -4.50
N PHE A 84 -9.87 1.48 -3.71
CA PHE A 84 -9.43 2.35 -2.63
C PHE A 84 -8.91 3.68 -3.17
N LEU A 85 -8.03 3.64 -4.16
CA LEU A 85 -7.45 4.83 -4.78
C LEU A 85 -8.51 5.66 -5.53
N SER A 86 -9.50 5.02 -6.14
CA SER A 86 -10.61 5.70 -6.80
C SER A 86 -11.66 6.27 -5.82
N SER A 87 -11.84 5.63 -4.66
CA SER A 87 -12.81 6.07 -3.64
C SER A 87 -12.23 7.05 -2.62
N CYS A 88 -10.92 7.04 -2.39
CA CYS A 88 -10.27 7.88 -1.39
C CYS A 88 -10.16 9.33 -1.89
N ILE A 89 -10.93 10.23 -1.27
CA ILE A 89 -10.85 11.68 -1.56
C ILE A 89 -9.71 12.39 -0.80
N LYS A 90 -8.82 11.65 -0.14
CA LYS A 90 -7.63 12.20 0.54
C LYS A 90 -7.95 13.28 1.60
N CYS A 91 -9.09 13.13 2.29
CA CYS A 91 -9.57 14.13 3.26
C CYS A 91 -8.83 14.13 4.61
N GLY A 92 -8.03 13.09 4.91
CA GLY A 92 -7.26 13.00 6.14
C GLY A 92 -8.05 12.70 7.42
N GLN A 93 -9.37 12.48 7.35
CA GLN A 93 -10.19 12.23 8.56
C GLN A 93 -9.74 10.99 9.33
N CYS A 94 -9.31 9.93 8.64
CA CYS A 94 -8.75 8.73 9.27
C CYS A 94 -7.50 9.01 10.11
N VAL A 95 -6.67 9.98 9.72
CA VAL A 95 -5.47 10.40 10.46
C VAL A 95 -5.87 11.13 11.73
N GLN A 96 -6.84 12.04 11.64
CA GLN A 96 -7.29 12.86 12.77
C GLN A 96 -7.94 12.04 13.89
N VAL A 97 -8.65 10.96 13.53
CA VAL A 97 -9.32 10.09 14.52
C VAL A 97 -8.42 8.97 15.05
N CYS A 98 -7.20 8.80 14.55
CA CYS A 98 -6.32 7.73 15.00
C CYS A 98 -5.64 8.11 16.33
N PRO A 99 -5.97 7.46 17.46
CA PRO A 99 -5.47 7.88 18.77
C PRO A 99 -3.96 7.67 18.96
N VAL A 100 -3.39 6.71 18.24
CA VAL A 100 -1.93 6.41 18.25
C VAL A 100 -1.23 6.95 17.02
N GLN A 101 -1.91 7.75 16.18
CA GLN A 101 -1.32 8.37 14.99
C GLN A 101 -0.63 7.39 14.01
N ALA A 102 -1.13 6.14 13.94
CA ALA A 102 -0.57 5.10 13.06
C ALA A 102 -0.78 5.36 11.57
N ILE A 103 -1.72 6.22 11.21
CA ILE A 103 -2.04 6.51 9.82
C ILE A 103 -1.36 7.81 9.43
N VAL A 104 -0.54 7.76 8.39
CA VAL A 104 0.14 8.91 7.78
C VAL A 104 -0.37 9.11 6.35
N LEU A 105 -0.32 10.35 5.87
CA LEU A 105 -0.64 10.66 4.46
C LEU A 105 0.63 10.62 3.64
N GLY A 106 0.55 10.08 2.42
CA GLY A 106 1.69 10.13 1.52
C GLY A 106 2.12 11.56 1.18
N ASP A 107 3.42 11.80 1.16
CA ASP A 107 4.05 13.09 0.85
C ASP A 107 4.22 13.27 -0.67
N ILE A 108 4.66 14.44 -1.13
CA ILE A 108 4.92 14.80 -2.52
C ILE A 108 5.86 13.82 -3.25
N THR A 109 6.73 13.14 -2.50
CA THR A 109 7.65 12.13 -3.03
C THR A 109 6.96 10.84 -3.41
N ASP A 110 5.75 10.60 -2.89
CA ASP A 110 5.01 9.35 -3.02
C ASP A 110 4.24 9.20 -4.34
N GLY A 111 4.41 10.13 -5.27
CA GLY A 111 3.85 10.05 -6.62
C GLY A 111 2.32 9.92 -6.60
N PHE A 112 1.79 8.77 -7.03
CA PHE A 112 0.33 8.52 -7.01
C PHE A 112 -0.22 8.37 -5.58
N GLY A 113 0.64 8.07 -4.61
CA GLY A 113 0.31 7.95 -3.18
C GLY A 113 0.17 9.27 -2.44
N ILE A 114 0.42 10.43 -3.07
CA ILE A 114 0.30 11.74 -2.43
C ILE A 114 -1.08 11.91 -1.79
N GLY A 115 -1.13 12.21 -0.49
CA GLY A 115 -2.35 12.39 0.28
C GLY A 115 -3.15 11.11 0.54
N VAL A 116 -2.67 9.95 0.09
CA VAL A 116 -3.32 8.66 0.30
C VAL A 116 -2.86 8.09 1.65
N PRO A 117 -3.79 7.69 2.54
CA PRO A 117 -3.41 7.21 3.85
C PRO A 117 -2.75 5.82 3.80
N HIS A 118 -1.74 5.63 4.63
CA HIS A 118 -1.03 4.38 4.83
C HIS A 118 -0.44 4.30 6.25
N ILE A 119 0.09 3.12 6.60
CA ILE A 119 0.70 2.83 7.90
C ILE A 119 2.15 2.41 7.66
N GLU A 120 3.05 3.01 8.42
CA GLU A 120 4.46 2.62 8.49
C GLU A 120 4.65 1.80 9.77
N SER A 121 4.40 0.50 9.68
CA SER A 121 4.35 -0.42 10.83
C SER A 121 5.58 -0.34 11.71
N ARG A 122 6.77 -0.16 11.12
CA ARG A 122 8.03 -0.04 11.84
C ARG A 122 8.14 1.26 12.63
N GLU A 123 7.43 2.33 12.29
CA GLU A 123 7.46 3.59 13.03
C GLU A 123 6.31 3.68 14.03
N GLN A 124 5.09 3.39 13.59
CA GLN A 124 3.89 3.40 14.41
C GLN A 124 2.84 2.45 13.82
N ALA A 125 2.64 1.31 14.46
CA ALA A 125 1.64 0.33 14.05
C ALA A 125 0.23 0.69 14.54
N CYS A 126 -0.77 0.10 13.88
CA CYS A 126 -2.14 0.10 14.37
C CYS A 126 -2.28 -0.96 15.48
N ASP A 127 -2.45 -0.52 16.72
CA ASP A 127 -2.66 -1.43 17.86
C ASP A 127 -4.15 -1.63 18.21
N PHE A 128 -5.05 -1.12 17.36
CA PHE A 128 -6.50 -1.08 17.60
C PHE A 128 -6.91 -0.35 18.87
N SER A 129 -6.11 0.61 19.31
CA SER A 129 -6.41 1.53 20.40
C SER A 129 -7.85 2.09 20.39
N CYS A 130 -8.37 2.41 19.22
CA CYS A 130 -9.70 2.99 19.14
C CYS A 130 -10.87 2.02 19.40
N ASP A 131 -10.62 0.73 19.68
CA ASP A 131 -11.55 -0.39 19.96
C ASP A 131 -12.60 -0.73 18.88
N ALA A 132 -12.95 0.25 18.06
CA ALA A 132 -14.00 0.21 17.07
C ALA A 132 -13.48 0.57 15.67
N VAL A 133 -12.16 0.69 15.46
CA VAL A 133 -11.60 1.06 14.16
C VAL A 133 -12.19 2.39 13.67
N GLN A 134 -12.01 3.46 14.46
CA GLN A 134 -12.60 4.78 14.23
C GLN A 134 -12.28 5.36 12.83
N CYS A 135 -11.16 4.98 12.21
CA CYS A 135 -10.83 5.38 10.85
C CYS A 135 -11.87 4.93 9.81
N ILE A 136 -12.53 3.78 10.01
CA ILE A 136 -13.65 3.32 9.17
C ILE A 136 -14.86 4.26 9.36
N LEU A 137 -15.22 4.55 10.61
CA LEU A 137 -16.38 5.40 10.94
C LEU A 137 -16.21 6.85 10.44
N ALA A 138 -14.96 7.34 10.42
CA ALA A 138 -14.64 8.68 9.96
C ALA A 138 -14.49 8.78 8.44
N CYS A 139 -14.51 7.67 7.69
CA CYS A 139 -14.32 7.68 6.24
C CYS A 139 -15.62 8.08 5.53
N PRO A 140 -15.71 9.27 4.92
CA PRO A 140 -16.97 9.74 4.33
C PRO A 140 -17.31 9.07 2.99
N THR A 141 -16.34 8.44 2.33
CA THR A 141 -16.51 7.87 0.98
C THR A 141 -16.67 6.35 0.97
N GLY A 142 -16.46 5.68 2.11
CA GLY A 142 -16.42 4.22 2.13
C GLY A 142 -15.15 3.62 1.50
N ALA A 143 -14.06 4.40 1.37
CA ALA A 143 -12.76 3.83 1.06
C ALA A 143 -12.23 2.91 2.19
N LEU A 144 -12.72 3.12 3.42
CA LEU A 144 -12.54 2.23 4.56
C LEU A 144 -13.93 1.75 5.02
N VAL A 145 -14.15 0.44 5.13
CA VAL A 145 -15.43 -0.20 5.46
C VAL A 145 -15.23 -1.42 6.34
N TYR A 146 -16.23 -1.77 7.17
CA TYR A 146 -16.25 -3.05 7.89
C TYR A 146 -16.58 -4.23 6.96
N ARG A 147 -17.45 -3.98 5.99
CA ARG A 147 -17.92 -4.95 5.01
C ARG A 147 -17.98 -4.27 3.65
N LYS A 148 -17.28 -4.83 2.67
CA LYS A 148 -17.40 -4.40 1.28
C LYS A 148 -18.81 -4.68 0.75
N PRO A 149 -19.39 -3.78 -0.05
CA PRO A 149 -20.61 -4.07 -0.81
C PRO A 149 -20.41 -5.26 -1.74
N ASP A 150 -21.48 -6.02 -2.02
CA ASP A 150 -21.43 -7.27 -2.81
C ASP A 150 -20.88 -7.10 -4.24
N PHE A 151 -20.88 -5.87 -4.77
CA PHE A 151 -20.34 -5.58 -6.10
C PHE A 151 -18.81 -5.37 -6.11
N LEU A 152 -18.17 -5.25 -4.94
CA LEU A 152 -16.71 -5.19 -4.82
C LEU A 152 -16.16 -6.57 -4.47
N THR A 153 -15.10 -6.98 -5.16
CA THR A 153 -14.51 -8.30 -4.94
C THR A 153 -13.59 -8.27 -3.72
N ILE A 154 -13.67 -9.31 -2.89
CA ILE A 154 -12.68 -9.58 -1.84
C ILE A 154 -11.59 -10.46 -2.47
N ARG A 155 -10.31 -10.09 -2.26
CA ARG A 155 -9.20 -10.93 -2.71
C ARG A 155 -9.31 -12.31 -2.06
N PRO A 156 -9.24 -13.41 -2.82
CA PRO A 156 -9.26 -14.75 -2.23
C PRO A 156 -8.20 -14.89 -1.12
N GLY A 157 -8.61 -15.38 0.04
CA GLY A 157 -7.75 -15.50 1.24
C GLY A 157 -7.57 -14.23 2.07
N ALA A 158 -8.15 -13.09 1.68
CA ALA A 158 -8.13 -11.87 2.51
C ALA A 158 -9.13 -11.93 3.67
N GLU A 159 -10.20 -12.72 3.53
CA GLU A 159 -11.18 -12.92 4.59
C GLU A 159 -10.53 -13.52 5.84
N LEU A 160 -11.00 -13.09 7.01
CA LEU A 160 -10.61 -13.63 8.30
C LEU A 160 -11.50 -14.83 8.64
N ALA A 161 -10.93 -15.87 9.24
CA ALA A 161 -11.67 -17.06 9.69
C ALA A 161 -12.86 -16.70 10.59
N HIS A 162 -12.68 -15.72 11.46
CA HIS A 162 -13.72 -15.14 12.31
C HIS A 162 -13.37 -13.70 12.68
N LYS A 163 -14.34 -13.01 13.30
CA LYS A 163 -14.12 -11.64 13.81
C LYS A 163 -12.94 -11.65 14.80
N PRO A 164 -11.91 -10.80 14.63
CA PRO A 164 -10.74 -10.84 15.48
C PRO A 164 -11.07 -10.42 16.91
N VAL A 165 -10.67 -11.25 17.87
CA VAL A 165 -10.76 -10.94 19.29
C VAL A 165 -9.59 -10.03 19.68
N LEU A 166 -9.91 -8.85 20.21
CA LEU A 166 -8.91 -7.93 20.73
C LEU A 166 -8.54 -8.36 22.15
N LYS A 167 -7.27 -8.68 22.41
CA LYS A 167 -6.80 -9.08 23.75
C LYS A 167 -7.17 -8.05 24.82
N ALA A 168 -7.19 -6.77 24.44
CA ALA A 168 -7.58 -5.68 25.32
C ALA A 168 -9.02 -5.67 25.81
N LYS A 169 -9.87 -6.40 25.09
CA LYS A 169 -11.28 -6.51 25.37
C LYS A 169 -11.65 -7.94 25.73
N ALA A 170 -10.70 -8.83 26.00
CA ALA A 170 -10.98 -10.25 26.24
C ALA A 170 -12.00 -10.51 27.37
N ASN A 171 -12.11 -9.58 28.33
CA ASN A 171 -13.07 -9.64 29.44
C ASN A 171 -14.34 -8.79 29.20
N ASP A 172 -14.43 -8.05 28.10
CA ASP A 172 -15.60 -7.26 27.75
C ASP A 172 -16.70 -8.17 27.16
N PRO A 173 -17.99 -7.83 27.28
CA PRO A 173 -19.08 -8.60 26.70
C PRO A 173 -18.98 -8.77 25.17
N GLU A 174 -18.35 -7.81 24.49
CA GLU A 174 -18.11 -7.84 23.05
C GLU A 174 -16.61 -7.62 22.76
N PRO A 175 -15.81 -8.70 22.76
CA PRO A 175 -14.35 -8.62 22.68
C PRO A 175 -13.84 -8.49 21.24
N THR A 176 -14.70 -8.65 20.25
CA THR A 176 -14.34 -8.74 18.83
C THR A 176 -14.38 -7.40 18.11
N LEU A 177 -13.50 -7.23 17.11
CA LEU A 177 -13.59 -6.17 16.12
C LEU A 177 -14.53 -6.60 14.98
N ASN A 178 -15.27 -5.66 14.40
CA ASN A 178 -16.16 -5.92 13.26
C ASN A 178 -15.43 -5.97 11.90
N LEU A 179 -14.17 -6.43 11.90
CA LEU A 179 -13.39 -6.61 10.67
C LEU A 179 -13.65 -7.99 10.08
N ILE A 180 -13.83 -8.04 8.77
CA ILE A 180 -14.05 -9.27 7.99
C ILE A 180 -12.82 -9.62 7.15
N GLU A 181 -11.99 -8.62 6.82
CA GLU A 181 -10.83 -8.78 5.95
C GLU A 181 -9.55 -8.31 6.65
N ARG A 182 -8.43 -8.95 6.31
CA ARG A 182 -7.09 -8.55 6.76
C ARG A 182 -6.51 -7.42 5.90
N ALA A 183 -5.80 -6.50 6.52
CA ALA A 183 -5.09 -5.41 5.83
C ALA A 183 -3.76 -5.90 5.20
N GLY A 184 -3.20 -6.98 5.74
CA GLY A 184 -2.00 -7.64 5.27
C GLY A 184 -1.76 -8.91 6.07
N LEU A 185 -0.56 -9.47 5.95
CA LEU A 185 -0.16 -10.66 6.70
C LEU A 185 1.26 -10.48 7.24
N ALA A 186 1.46 -10.85 8.50
CA ALA A 186 2.80 -10.89 9.05
C ALA A 186 3.59 -12.05 8.44
N ARG A 187 4.90 -11.85 8.23
CA ARG A 187 5.83 -12.88 7.77
C ARG A 187 7.16 -12.73 8.48
N LEU A 188 7.68 -13.85 8.96
CA LEU A 188 9.04 -13.91 9.50
C LEU A 188 10.04 -13.80 8.35
N SER A 189 10.41 -12.56 8.00
CA SER A 189 11.26 -12.25 6.85
C SER A 189 12.73 -12.64 7.05
N ARG A 190 13.22 -12.63 8.29
CA ARG A 190 14.62 -12.91 8.64
C ARG A 190 14.68 -13.86 9.83
N PRO A 191 14.40 -15.16 9.64
CA PRO A 191 14.46 -16.15 10.72
C PRO A 191 15.83 -16.20 11.40
N GLU A 192 16.92 -15.93 10.67
CA GLU A 192 18.28 -15.87 11.20
C GLU A 192 18.51 -14.72 12.18
N ALA A 193 17.79 -13.61 12.04
CA ALA A 193 17.91 -12.43 12.91
C ALA A 193 17.01 -12.50 14.15
N CYS A 194 15.97 -13.35 14.13
CA CYS A 194 15.02 -13.47 15.23
C CYS A 194 15.70 -14.00 16.51
N LEU A 195 15.53 -13.31 17.64
CA LEU A 195 16.10 -13.75 18.92
C LEU A 195 15.52 -15.09 19.35
N ALA A 196 14.22 -15.33 19.12
CA ALA A 196 13.55 -16.57 19.48
C ALA A 196 14.13 -17.78 18.76
N THR A 197 14.37 -17.67 17.44
CA THR A 197 14.90 -18.76 16.62
C THR A 197 16.35 -19.07 16.97
N GLN A 198 17.10 -18.06 17.44
CA GLN A 198 18.43 -18.20 18.01
C GLN A 198 18.44 -18.76 19.43
N GLY A 199 17.28 -18.97 20.06
CA GLY A 199 17.15 -19.42 21.45
C GLY A 199 17.53 -18.36 22.48
N LYS A 200 17.43 -17.09 22.11
CA LYS A 200 17.81 -15.95 22.96
C LYS A 200 16.58 -15.27 23.56
N GLY A 201 16.76 -14.81 24.79
CA GLY A 201 15.85 -13.90 25.46
C GLY A 201 15.99 -12.45 25.00
N PHE A 202 15.22 -11.57 25.63
CA PHE A 202 15.32 -10.13 25.43
C PHE A 202 15.11 -9.40 26.76
N LYS A 203 15.96 -8.42 27.06
CA LYS A 203 15.83 -7.55 28.23
C LYS A 203 16.11 -6.10 27.84
N GLY A 204 15.18 -5.20 28.13
CA GLY A 204 15.29 -3.77 27.83
C GLY A 204 14.08 -3.21 27.11
N GLN A 205 14.24 -2.04 26.50
CA GLN A 205 13.20 -1.36 25.71
C GLN A 205 13.21 -1.86 24.27
N ALA A 206 12.04 -2.19 23.71
CA ALA A 206 11.95 -2.42 22.28
C ALA A 206 12.33 -1.13 21.53
N ARG A 207 13.18 -1.23 20.50
CA ARG A 207 13.58 -0.13 19.60
C ARG A 207 14.45 0.99 20.20
N GLY A 208 14.84 0.86 21.47
CA GLY A 208 15.74 1.80 22.15
C GLY A 208 15.04 3.08 22.64
N ALA A 209 15.80 3.93 23.33
CA ALA A 209 15.26 5.09 24.07
C ALA A 209 14.71 6.22 23.17
N ASP A 210 15.19 6.33 21.93
CA ASP A 210 14.80 7.39 21.00
C ASP A 210 13.52 7.06 20.22
N PHE A 211 12.96 5.86 20.39
CA PHE A 211 11.77 5.43 19.66
C PHE A 211 10.51 6.11 20.20
N THR A 212 9.77 6.78 19.29
CA THR A 212 8.61 7.60 19.65
C THR A 212 7.28 6.89 19.53
N GLY A 213 7.25 5.70 18.91
CA GLY A 213 6.03 4.93 18.70
C GLY A 213 5.33 4.62 20.02
N GLN A 214 4.00 4.63 19.99
CA GLN A 214 3.14 4.47 21.15
C GLN A 214 2.27 3.22 21.02
N MET A 215 1.91 2.64 22.16
CA MET A 215 1.03 1.49 22.22
C MET A 215 0.21 1.51 23.51
N ARG A 216 -0.98 0.94 23.45
CA ARG A 216 -1.74 0.59 24.66
C ARG A 216 -1.31 -0.77 25.16
N TYR A 217 -0.64 -0.75 26.30
CA TYR A 217 -0.28 -1.94 27.05
C TYR A 217 -1.44 -2.38 27.92
N MET A 218 -1.61 -3.69 28.03
CA MET A 218 -2.69 -4.31 28.81
C MET A 218 -2.55 -4.09 30.31
N ASP A 219 -1.32 -4.05 30.74
CA ASP A 219 -0.83 -3.83 32.10
C ASP A 219 -0.81 -2.34 32.50
N VAL A 220 -1.14 -1.44 31.57
CA VAL A 220 -1.26 0.01 31.77
C VAL A 220 -2.72 0.45 31.63
N ASP A 221 -3.02 1.74 31.79
CA ASP A 221 -4.32 2.30 31.42
C ASP A 221 -4.58 2.12 29.92
N ARG A 222 -5.55 1.26 29.60
CA ARG A 222 -5.95 0.97 28.22
C ARG A 222 -6.44 2.19 27.45
N TRP A 223 -6.73 3.33 28.08
CA TRP A 223 -7.18 4.54 27.40
C TRP A 223 -6.05 5.54 27.13
N ALA A 224 -4.89 5.32 27.74
CA ALA A 224 -3.73 6.20 27.64
C ALA A 224 -2.55 5.44 27.00
N PRO A 225 -2.32 5.58 25.69
CA PRO A 225 -1.13 4.99 25.07
C PRO A 225 0.13 5.61 25.68
N ILE A 226 1.14 4.77 25.92
CA ILE A 226 2.48 5.22 26.35
C ILE A 226 3.48 4.91 25.24
N LYS A 227 4.67 5.53 25.30
CA LYS A 227 5.72 5.22 24.34
C LYS A 227 6.22 3.80 24.57
N VAL A 228 6.52 3.11 23.49
CA VAL A 228 7.16 1.79 23.52
C VAL A 228 8.53 1.86 24.20
N ALA A 229 9.25 2.98 24.06
CA ALA A 229 10.51 3.22 24.76
C ALA A 229 10.36 3.35 26.29
N ASP A 230 9.15 3.62 26.80
CA ASP A 230 8.88 3.75 28.23
C ASP A 230 8.43 2.41 28.87
N HIS A 231 8.30 1.34 28.07
CA HIS A 231 7.86 0.01 28.52
C HIS A 231 9.01 -1.02 28.43
N PRO A 232 9.57 -1.47 29.57
CA PRO A 232 10.66 -2.43 29.58
C PRO A 232 10.16 -3.88 29.51
N TYR A 233 10.88 -4.71 28.76
CA TYR A 233 10.62 -6.13 28.64
C TYR A 233 11.70 -6.97 29.31
N GLU A 234 11.31 -8.12 29.82
CA GLU A 234 12.21 -9.18 30.26
C GLU A 234 11.64 -10.54 29.87
N ARG A 235 12.33 -11.23 28.95
CA ARG A 235 11.90 -12.50 28.35
C ARG A 235 13.08 -13.46 28.36
N GLU A 236 12.89 -14.68 28.88
CA GLU A 236 13.90 -15.75 28.81
C GLU A 236 14.12 -16.25 27.39
N LEU A 237 13.01 -16.36 26.64
CA LEU A 237 12.99 -16.60 25.19
C LEU A 237 12.14 -15.48 24.58
N CYS A 238 12.68 -14.78 23.58
CA CYS A 238 11.98 -13.65 22.99
C CYS A 238 10.65 -14.08 22.36
N ASP A 239 9.54 -13.48 22.82
CA ASP A 239 8.19 -13.77 22.34
C ASP A 239 7.37 -12.49 22.07
N LEU A 240 8.03 -11.32 22.00
CA LEU A 240 7.37 -10.01 21.93
C LEU A 240 6.34 -9.91 20.80
N CYS A 241 6.64 -10.47 19.62
CA CYS A 241 5.68 -10.48 18.51
C CYS A 241 4.38 -11.25 18.82
N VAL A 242 4.41 -12.20 19.75
CA VAL A 242 3.26 -13.00 20.20
C VAL A 242 2.55 -12.31 21.36
N THR A 243 3.31 -11.92 22.39
CA THR A 243 2.76 -11.34 23.62
C THR A 243 2.14 -9.98 23.35
N GLU A 244 2.82 -9.14 22.57
CA GLU A 244 2.37 -7.78 22.24
C GLU A 244 1.43 -7.74 21.01
N CYS A 245 1.19 -8.86 20.32
CA CYS A 245 0.17 -8.89 19.27
C CYS A 245 -1.20 -8.56 19.88
N PRO A 246 -1.93 -7.53 19.40
CA PRO A 246 -3.23 -7.16 19.98
C PRO A 246 -4.33 -8.16 19.64
N ILE A 247 -4.16 -8.98 18.60
CA ILE A 247 -5.15 -9.95 18.16
C ILE A 247 -4.88 -11.31 18.79
N GLN A 248 -5.91 -11.88 19.41
CA GLN A 248 -5.84 -13.22 19.97
C GLN A 248 -5.56 -14.26 18.87
N ASP A 249 -4.70 -15.23 19.17
CA ASP A 249 -4.35 -16.36 18.29
C ASP A 249 -3.81 -16.00 16.90
N ALA A 250 -3.39 -14.75 16.66
CA ALA A 250 -2.84 -14.32 15.37
C ALA A 250 -1.40 -14.77 15.14
N ILE A 251 -0.61 -14.95 16.19
CA ILE A 251 0.77 -15.44 16.14
C ILE A 251 0.98 -16.38 17.32
N ARG A 252 1.62 -17.54 17.08
CA ARG A 252 2.03 -18.49 18.12
C ARG A 252 3.54 -18.64 18.13
N LEU A 253 4.10 -19.03 19.28
CA LEU A 253 5.51 -19.39 19.38
C LEU A 253 5.62 -20.92 19.44
N GLU A 254 6.11 -21.53 18.37
CA GLU A 254 6.43 -22.96 18.36
C GLU A 254 7.82 -23.17 18.94
N VAL A 255 7.89 -23.80 20.11
CA VAL A 255 9.16 -24.02 20.80
C VAL A 255 9.65 -25.44 20.55
N THR A 256 10.90 -25.54 20.09
CA THR A 256 11.64 -26.79 19.93
C THR A 256 12.75 -26.85 20.96
N GLU A 257 12.99 -28.04 21.51
CA GLU A 257 14.06 -28.29 22.46
C GLU A 257 15.13 -29.15 21.80
N ALA A 258 16.38 -28.69 21.81
CA ALA A 258 17.51 -29.44 21.29
C ALA A 258 18.01 -30.47 22.31
N ALA A 259 18.82 -31.42 21.87
CA ALA A 259 19.35 -32.50 22.72
C ALA A 259 20.24 -31.99 23.88
N ASP A 260 20.74 -30.76 23.80
CA ASP A 260 21.50 -30.09 24.85
C ASP A 260 20.62 -29.32 25.86
N GLY A 261 19.30 -29.42 25.74
CA GLY A 261 18.31 -28.71 26.56
C GLY A 261 18.07 -27.25 26.16
N SER A 262 18.74 -26.75 25.12
CA SER A 262 18.48 -25.40 24.61
C SER A 262 17.14 -25.31 23.90
N LYS A 263 16.38 -24.24 24.18
CA LYS A 263 15.05 -23.99 23.58
C LYS A 263 15.17 -22.95 22.47
N ARG A 264 14.50 -23.21 21.34
CA ARG A 264 14.39 -22.27 20.22
C ARG A 264 12.91 -22.08 19.88
N GLY A 265 12.48 -20.84 19.72
CA GLY A 265 11.12 -20.47 19.36
C GLY A 265 11.03 -20.04 17.91
N MET A 266 10.02 -20.51 17.19
CA MET A 266 9.65 -20.02 15.86
C MET A 266 8.30 -19.32 15.95
N PRO A 267 8.22 -18.01 15.68
CA PRO A 267 6.94 -17.33 15.53
C PRO A 267 6.22 -17.85 14.28
N VAL A 268 5.04 -18.44 14.47
CA VAL A 268 4.17 -18.93 13.40
C VAL A 268 2.96 -18.02 13.32
N VAL A 269 2.78 -17.41 12.16
CA VAL A 269 1.64 -16.51 11.87
C VAL A 269 0.45 -17.39 11.51
N MET A 270 -0.68 -17.11 12.16
CA MET A 270 -1.91 -17.89 12.01
C MET A 270 -2.92 -17.17 11.12
N GLU A 271 -3.97 -17.89 10.71
CA GLU A 271 -5.03 -17.36 9.85
C GLU A 271 -5.70 -16.10 10.43
N GLN A 272 -5.74 -15.96 11.75
CA GLN A 272 -6.35 -14.81 12.42
C GLN A 272 -5.51 -13.52 12.33
N CYS A 273 -4.32 -13.56 11.72
CA CYS A 273 -3.50 -12.36 11.52
C CYS A 273 -4.22 -11.35 10.61
N VAL A 274 -4.43 -10.15 11.16
CA VAL A 274 -5.09 -9.03 10.47
C VAL A 274 -4.11 -8.10 9.73
N GLY A 275 -2.80 -8.28 9.93
CA GLY A 275 -1.75 -7.45 9.32
C GLY A 275 -1.65 -6.05 9.91
N CYS A 276 -1.76 -5.89 11.24
CA CYS A 276 -1.80 -4.56 11.88
C CYS A 276 -0.44 -3.88 12.10
N GLY A 277 0.66 -4.62 12.01
CA GLY A 277 2.02 -4.08 12.11
C GLY A 277 2.67 -4.14 13.49
N VAL A 278 1.92 -4.44 14.56
CA VAL A 278 2.47 -4.37 15.93
C VAL A 278 3.69 -5.28 16.12
N CYS A 279 3.66 -6.49 15.55
CA CYS A 279 4.80 -7.41 15.61
C CYS A 279 6.08 -6.86 14.96
N GLU A 280 5.94 -6.07 13.89
CA GLU A 280 7.06 -5.42 13.20
C GLU A 280 7.58 -4.21 13.99
N MET A 281 6.67 -3.41 14.56
CA MET A 281 6.99 -2.27 15.42
C MET A 281 7.82 -2.70 16.63
N ILE A 282 7.34 -3.75 17.32
CA ILE A 282 7.87 -4.20 18.61
C ILE A 282 9.08 -5.12 18.49
N CYS A 283 9.40 -5.60 17.28
CA CYS A 283 10.58 -6.45 17.08
C CYS A 283 11.86 -5.67 17.47
N PRO A 284 12.61 -6.14 18.48
CA PRO A 284 13.73 -5.38 19.04
C PRO A 284 15.00 -5.43 18.16
N VAL A 285 15.00 -6.25 17.12
CA VAL A 285 16.15 -6.46 16.22
C VAL A 285 16.09 -5.45 15.08
N GLU A 286 17.26 -4.94 14.67
CA GLU A 286 17.44 -4.05 13.51
C GLU A 286 18.49 -4.65 12.56
N PRO A 287 18.16 -4.93 11.28
CA PRO A 287 16.82 -4.86 10.65
C PRO A 287 15.79 -5.80 11.29
N THR A 288 14.49 -5.46 11.20
CA THR A 288 13.41 -6.26 11.80
C THR A 288 13.43 -7.73 11.34
N ALA A 289 13.12 -8.66 12.25
CA ALA A 289 13.00 -10.07 11.92
C ALA A 289 11.66 -10.43 11.26
N ILE A 290 10.59 -9.73 11.63
CA ILE A 290 9.21 -9.94 11.18
C ILE A 290 8.69 -8.66 10.54
N VAL A 291 8.03 -8.79 9.39
CA VAL A 291 7.44 -7.68 8.63
C VAL A 291 5.97 -7.98 8.38
N VAL A 292 5.19 -6.95 8.09
CA VAL A 292 3.84 -7.10 7.54
C VAL A 292 3.88 -6.83 6.05
N ASP A 293 3.56 -7.84 5.26
CA ASP A 293 3.37 -7.69 3.83
C ASP A 293 1.97 -7.11 3.58
N SER A 294 1.93 -5.90 3.02
CA SER A 294 0.67 -5.22 2.73
C SER A 294 -0.17 -6.05 1.77
N ARG A 295 -1.48 -6.14 2.02
CA ARG A 295 -2.45 -6.84 1.16
C ARG A 295 -2.21 -8.34 0.97
N ALA A 296 -1.18 -8.92 1.61
CA ALA A 296 -0.95 -10.35 1.59
C ALA A 296 -2.17 -11.10 2.16
N VAL A 297 -2.46 -12.24 1.56
CA VAL A 297 -3.62 -13.08 1.86
C VAL A 297 -3.18 -14.33 2.60
N TRP A 298 -4.11 -15.00 3.27
CA TRP A 298 -3.84 -16.31 3.84
C TRP A 298 -3.77 -17.37 2.73
N GLU A 299 -2.66 -18.10 2.69
CA GLU A 299 -2.42 -19.20 1.73
C GLU A 299 -2.36 -20.58 2.42
N GLY A 300 -2.56 -20.63 3.75
CA GLY A 300 -2.58 -21.88 4.50
C GLY A 300 -3.88 -22.66 4.31
N GLU A 301 -3.83 -23.98 4.53
CA GLU A 301 -5.05 -24.79 4.64
C GLU A 301 -5.82 -24.39 5.91
N ALA A 302 -7.14 -24.22 5.77
CA ALA A 302 -8.07 -23.87 6.85
C ALA A 302 -8.43 -25.05 7.75
#